data_AF-A0A5S9MI93-F1
#
_entry.id   AF-A0A5S9MI93-F1
#
_cell.length_a   1.000
_cell.length_b   1.000
_cell.length_c   1.000
_cell.angle_alpha   90.00
_cell.angle_beta   90.00
_cell.angle_gamma   90.00
#
_symmetry.space_group_name_H-M   'P 1'
#
loop_
_entity.id
_entity.type
_entity.pdbx_description
1 polymer ?
#
loop_
_entity_poly.entity_id
_entity_poly.type
_entity_poly.pdbx_seq_one_letter_code
_entity_poly.pdbx_strand_id
1 'polypeptide(L)'
;MASIFGAEWATKLSYPVNATFDIMALVATFGIAYRLAEKYAVDALSSGAIAVAAFLLATPYQVPFTPEGSTEAILVGGGIPVTLMGSKGLFVAMIIAMLSTEIYRFIVQRNIVIKMPDGVPPAVSKSFIALIPGFVVITLIWVARLVIEMTPFESIHNIITVLIGTPLSILGGSLGGSIVAMGVQMLLWACGIHGATIVGGVMGPIWLGAMDENRLAFQAGEVLPNIFTAQFFEIFINVGGSGATLALVLTMILRAK
;
A
#
# COMPACT_ATOMS: atom_id res chain seq x y z
N MET A 1 -19.26 -28.37 -5.81
CA MET A 1 -19.35 -27.01 -6.38
C MET A 1 -19.41 -27.03 -7.90
N ALA A 2 -18.43 -27.63 -8.60
CA ALA A 2 -18.41 -27.67 -10.07
C ALA A 2 -19.66 -28.31 -10.72
N SER A 3 -20.23 -29.35 -10.10
CA SER A 3 -21.45 -30.01 -10.57
C SER A 3 -22.73 -29.17 -10.48
N ILE A 4 -22.73 -28.12 -9.66
CA ILE A 4 -23.90 -27.25 -9.41
C ILE A 4 -23.73 -25.89 -10.10
N PHE A 5 -22.51 -25.33 -10.08
CA PHE A 5 -22.23 -23.95 -10.51
C PHE A 5 -21.35 -23.85 -11.77
N GLY A 6 -20.92 -24.98 -12.33
CA GLY A 6 -20.01 -25.06 -13.47
C GLY A 6 -18.53 -25.10 -13.07
N ALA A 7 -17.66 -25.49 -14.00
CA ALA A 7 -16.21 -25.65 -13.76
C ALA A 7 -15.53 -24.35 -13.29
N GLU A 8 -15.95 -23.21 -13.84
CA GLU A 8 -15.36 -21.88 -13.58
C GLU A 8 -15.84 -21.19 -12.29
N TRP A 9 -16.48 -21.92 -11.37
CA TRP A 9 -17.03 -21.32 -10.15
C TRP A 9 -15.95 -20.63 -9.29
N ALA A 10 -14.76 -21.23 -9.19
CA ALA A 10 -13.64 -20.70 -8.40
C ALA A 10 -13.09 -19.40 -9.02
N THR A 11 -12.94 -19.36 -10.34
CA THR A 11 -12.55 -18.18 -11.11
C THR A 11 -13.49 -17.00 -10.82
N LYS A 12 -14.81 -17.25 -10.85
CA LYS A 12 -15.82 -16.22 -10.59
C LYS A 12 -15.78 -15.69 -9.15
N LEU A 13 -15.50 -16.55 -8.17
CA LEU A 13 -15.34 -16.13 -6.78
C LEU A 13 -14.03 -15.37 -6.53
N SER A 14 -13.09 -15.41 -7.47
CA SER A 14 -11.83 -14.67 -7.37
C SER A 14 -11.96 -13.21 -7.83
N TYR A 15 -13.04 -12.82 -8.51
CA TYR A 15 -13.22 -11.42 -8.96
C TYR A 15 -13.19 -10.40 -7.81
N PRO A 16 -13.89 -10.61 -6.68
CA PRO A 16 -13.79 -9.70 -5.53
C PRO A 16 -12.39 -9.69 -4.91
N VAL A 17 -11.67 -10.82 -4.92
CA VAL A 17 -10.29 -10.89 -4.42
C VAL A 17 -9.40 -9.99 -5.26
N ASN A 18 -9.49 -10.10 -6.59
CA ASN A 18 -8.68 -9.29 -7.49
C ASN A 18 -9.04 -7.80 -7.38
N ALA A 19 -10.32 -7.49 -7.19
CA ALA A 19 -10.80 -6.12 -7.00
C ALA A 19 -10.50 -5.52 -5.61
N THR A 20 -9.81 -6.25 -4.71
CA THR A 20 -9.48 -5.78 -3.37
C THR A 20 -7.99 -5.96 -3.06
N PHE A 21 -7.51 -7.20 -3.02
CA PHE A 21 -6.10 -7.52 -2.73
C PHE A 21 -5.17 -6.96 -3.81
N ASP A 22 -5.55 -7.09 -5.09
CA ASP A 22 -4.67 -6.67 -6.17
C ASP A 22 -4.71 -5.16 -6.46
N ILE A 23 -5.46 -4.38 -5.67
CA ILE A 23 -5.52 -2.91 -5.78
C ILE A 23 -5.09 -2.19 -4.48
N MET A 24 -4.52 -2.91 -3.52
CA MET A 24 -4.14 -2.35 -2.21
C MET A 24 -3.25 -1.12 -2.32
N ALA A 25 -2.19 -1.15 -3.13
CA ALA A 25 -1.29 -0.01 -3.31
C ALA A 25 -1.96 1.16 -4.01
N LEU A 26 -2.85 0.90 -4.97
CA LEU A 26 -3.61 1.94 -5.65
C LEU A 26 -4.52 2.70 -4.65
N VAL A 27 -5.27 1.95 -3.82
CA VAL A 27 -6.14 2.52 -2.78
C VAL A 27 -5.32 3.23 -1.71
N ALA A 28 -4.21 2.63 -1.26
CA ALA A 28 -3.32 3.21 -0.27
C ALA A 28 -2.70 4.53 -0.76
N THR A 29 -2.30 4.62 -2.04
CA THR A 29 -1.76 5.85 -2.64
C THR A 29 -2.72 7.01 -2.45
N PHE A 30 -3.99 6.83 -2.84
CA PHE A 30 -5.01 7.86 -2.66
C PHE A 30 -5.22 8.20 -1.18
N GLY A 31 -5.41 7.17 -0.34
CA GLY A 31 -5.69 7.34 1.08
C GLY A 31 -4.60 8.10 1.83
N ILE A 32 -3.33 7.74 1.61
CA ILE A 32 -2.18 8.38 2.25
C ILE A 32 -2.07 9.84 1.80
N ALA A 33 -2.12 10.10 0.49
CA ALA A 33 -2.01 11.44 -0.05
C ALA A 33 -3.15 12.35 0.42
N TYR A 34 -4.37 11.82 0.43
CA TYR A 34 -5.57 12.50 0.89
C TYR A 34 -5.46 12.88 2.38
N ARG A 35 -5.11 11.93 3.26
CA ARG A 35 -4.97 12.19 4.70
C ARG A 35 -3.82 13.13 5.02
N LEU A 36 -2.71 13.03 4.31
CA LEU A 36 -1.58 13.94 4.48
C LEU A 36 -1.93 15.37 4.04
N ALA A 37 -2.71 15.52 2.98
CA ALA A 37 -3.19 16.83 2.53
C ALA A 37 -4.21 17.45 3.51
N GLU A 38 -5.11 16.65 4.09
CA GLU A 38 -6.01 17.10 5.17
C GLU A 38 -5.21 17.62 6.36
N LYS A 39 -4.15 16.90 6.78
CA LYS A 39 -3.25 17.34 7.85
C LYS A 39 -2.60 18.70 7.54
N TYR A 40 -2.29 18.97 6.28
CA TYR A 40 -1.71 20.24 5.84
C TYR A 40 -2.73 21.33 5.51
N ALA A 41 -4.02 21.07 5.67
CA ALA A 41 -5.12 21.97 5.33
C ALA A 41 -5.06 22.47 3.87
N VAL A 42 -4.68 21.59 2.94
CA VAL A 42 -4.74 21.84 1.48
C VAL A 42 -5.80 20.94 0.82
N ASP A 43 -6.13 21.17 -0.45
CA ASP A 43 -7.18 20.41 -1.13
C ASP A 43 -6.84 18.91 -1.26
N ALA A 44 -7.48 18.09 -0.41
CA ALA A 44 -7.17 16.68 -0.25
C ALA A 44 -7.55 15.82 -1.47
N LEU A 45 -8.68 16.15 -2.10
CA LEU A 45 -9.14 15.43 -3.29
C LEU A 45 -8.15 15.58 -4.45
N SER A 46 -7.71 16.81 -4.75
CA SER A 46 -6.71 17.04 -5.78
C SER A 46 -5.39 16.36 -5.45
N SER A 47 -4.91 16.47 -4.21
CA SER A 47 -3.67 15.81 -3.78
C SER A 47 -3.72 14.29 -3.93
N GLY A 48 -4.84 13.66 -3.55
CA GLY A 48 -5.07 12.23 -3.69
C GLY A 48 -5.09 11.78 -5.15
N ALA A 49 -5.82 12.51 -6.01
CA ALA A 49 -5.90 12.20 -7.44
C ALA A 49 -4.54 12.37 -8.14
N ILE A 50 -3.81 13.44 -7.84
CA ILE A 50 -2.46 13.68 -8.37
C ILE A 50 -1.50 12.58 -7.94
N ALA A 51 -1.56 12.13 -6.68
CA ALA A 51 -0.73 11.04 -6.20
C ALA A 51 -1.00 9.71 -6.92
N VAL A 52 -2.27 9.39 -7.20
CA VAL A 52 -2.63 8.22 -8.02
C VAL A 52 -2.08 8.33 -9.43
N ALA A 53 -2.22 9.50 -10.07
CA ALA A 53 -1.65 9.74 -11.40
C ALA A 53 -0.11 9.61 -11.39
N ALA A 54 0.56 10.13 -10.37
CA ALA A 54 1.99 10.00 -10.16
C ALA A 54 2.42 8.54 -9.94
N PHE A 55 1.66 7.76 -9.17
CA PHE A 55 1.94 6.34 -8.95
C PHE A 55 1.80 5.52 -10.23
N LEU A 56 0.74 5.76 -11.00
CA LEU A 56 0.55 5.12 -12.31
C LEU A 56 1.64 5.54 -13.30
N LEU A 57 2.07 6.81 -13.29
CA LEU A 57 3.19 7.29 -14.09
C LEU A 57 4.51 6.62 -13.72
N ALA A 58 4.76 6.36 -12.43
CA ALA A 58 5.93 5.63 -11.96
C ALA A 58 5.88 4.13 -12.29
N THR A 59 4.71 3.61 -12.68
CA THR A 59 4.50 2.20 -12.99
C THR A 59 4.75 1.93 -14.49
N PRO A 60 5.56 0.91 -14.84
CA PRO A 60 5.71 0.52 -16.24
C PRO A 60 4.40 -0.08 -16.76
N TYR A 61 3.92 0.37 -17.92
CA TYR A 61 2.74 -0.20 -18.59
C TYR A 61 3.13 -1.38 -19.48
N GLN A 62 3.77 -2.35 -18.84
CA GLN A 62 4.25 -3.58 -19.44
C GLN A 62 3.86 -4.74 -18.51
N VAL A 63 3.18 -5.73 -19.08
CA VAL A 63 2.76 -6.93 -18.36
C VAL A 63 3.60 -8.10 -18.85
N PRO A 64 4.32 -8.80 -17.97
CA PRO A 64 5.03 -10.01 -18.36
C PRO A 64 4.02 -11.12 -18.69
N PHE A 65 4.18 -11.72 -19.87
CA PHE A 65 3.40 -12.86 -20.33
C PHE A 65 4.34 -14.00 -20.69
N THR A 66 4.21 -15.14 -20.05
CA THR A 66 5.00 -16.34 -20.38
C THR A 66 4.10 -17.30 -21.16
N PRO A 67 4.37 -17.54 -22.46
CA PRO A 67 3.63 -18.52 -23.25
C PRO A 67 3.76 -19.93 -22.65
N GLU A 68 2.73 -20.75 -22.82
CA GLU A 68 2.75 -22.14 -22.38
C GLU A 68 3.91 -22.89 -23.10
N GLY A 69 4.81 -23.48 -22.31
CA GLY A 69 6.02 -24.15 -22.81
C GLY A 69 7.25 -23.24 -22.99
N SER A 70 7.16 -21.94 -22.68
CA SER A 70 8.31 -21.02 -22.63
C SER A 70 8.78 -20.80 -21.19
N THR A 71 10.08 -20.63 -20.99
CA THR A 71 10.67 -20.12 -19.73
C THR A 71 10.89 -18.61 -19.77
N GLU A 72 10.85 -17.99 -20.95
CA GLU A 72 11.04 -16.55 -21.13
C GLU A 72 9.70 -15.82 -21.20
N ALA A 73 9.58 -14.77 -20.39
CA ALA A 73 8.45 -13.87 -20.41
C ALA A 73 8.61 -12.82 -21.52
N ILE A 74 7.53 -12.61 -22.28
CA ILE A 74 7.39 -11.55 -23.27
C ILE A 74 6.69 -10.37 -22.59
N LEU A 75 7.20 -9.15 -22.79
CA LEU A 75 6.58 -7.94 -22.25
C LEU A 75 5.48 -7.45 -23.18
N VAL A 76 4.22 -7.54 -22.73
CA VAL A 76 3.06 -7.00 -23.43
C VAL A 76 2.85 -5.55 -23.01
N GLY A 77 3.00 -4.62 -23.97
CA GLY A 77 2.80 -3.19 -23.73
C GLY A 77 1.33 -2.79 -23.59
N GLY A 78 1.09 -1.66 -22.93
CA GLY A 78 -0.23 -1.02 -22.83
C GLY A 78 -1.13 -1.54 -21.71
N GLY A 79 -0.67 -2.54 -20.95
CA GLY A 79 -1.37 -3.05 -19.77
C GLY A 79 -0.81 -2.50 -18.46
N ILE A 80 -1.67 -2.28 -17.46
CA ILE A 80 -1.24 -2.00 -16.09
C ILE A 80 -0.93 -3.34 -15.41
N PRO A 81 0.30 -3.57 -14.93
CA PRO A 81 0.64 -4.78 -14.18
C PRO A 81 -0.07 -4.76 -12.82
N VAL A 82 -1.15 -5.51 -12.72
CA VAL A 82 -2.00 -5.62 -11.52
C VAL A 82 -1.19 -6.06 -10.29
N THR A 83 -0.13 -6.85 -10.48
CA THR A 83 0.80 -7.24 -9.40
C THR A 83 1.48 -6.05 -8.72
N LEU A 84 1.76 -4.97 -9.45
CA LEU A 84 2.33 -3.74 -8.90
C LEU A 84 1.28 -2.84 -8.25
N MET A 85 -0.01 -3.09 -8.49
CA MET A 85 -1.13 -2.37 -7.86
C MET A 85 -1.56 -3.01 -6.53
N GLY A 86 -1.19 -4.27 -6.31
CA GLY A 86 -1.44 -5.02 -5.08
C GLY A 86 -0.38 -4.79 -3.99
N SER A 87 -0.09 -5.83 -3.21
CA SER A 87 0.82 -5.73 -2.07
C SER A 87 2.24 -5.27 -2.43
N LYS A 88 2.77 -5.73 -3.58
CA LYS A 88 4.13 -5.40 -4.05
C LYS A 88 4.33 -3.90 -4.29
N GLY A 89 3.25 -3.17 -4.59
CA GLY A 89 3.29 -1.72 -4.78
C GLY A 89 3.23 -0.89 -3.50
N LEU A 90 2.98 -1.49 -2.33
CA LEU A 90 2.65 -0.72 -1.12
C LEU A 90 3.76 0.25 -0.69
N PHE A 91 5.03 -0.17 -0.75
CA PHE A 91 6.15 0.73 -0.43
C PHE A 91 6.26 1.90 -1.42
N VAL A 92 6.06 1.63 -2.70
CA VAL A 92 6.08 2.65 -3.76
C VAL A 92 4.92 3.62 -3.57
N ALA A 93 3.72 3.10 -3.31
CA ALA A 93 2.53 3.88 -3.02
C ALA A 93 2.75 4.85 -1.86
N MET A 94 3.32 4.40 -0.74
CA MET A 94 3.64 5.26 0.39
C MET A 94 4.60 6.39 0.01
N ILE A 95 5.72 6.06 -0.66
CA ILE A 95 6.75 7.04 -1.01
C ILE A 95 6.21 8.07 -2.01
N ILE A 96 5.55 7.61 -3.07
CA ILE A 96 5.00 8.49 -4.11
C ILE A 96 3.87 9.35 -3.55
N ALA A 97 2.97 8.79 -2.73
CA ALA A 97 1.90 9.56 -2.11
C ALA A 97 2.44 10.66 -1.19
N MET A 98 3.42 10.34 -0.33
CA MET A 98 4.04 11.33 0.53
C MET A 98 4.79 12.40 -0.27
N LEU A 99 5.66 12.01 -1.21
CA LEU A 99 6.44 12.94 -2.02
C LEU A 99 5.54 13.86 -2.84
N SER A 100 4.53 13.30 -3.52
CA SER A 100 3.53 14.04 -4.29
C SER A 100 2.84 15.09 -3.44
N THR A 101 2.32 14.70 -2.27
CA THR A 101 1.60 15.61 -1.37
C THR A 101 2.52 16.67 -0.75
N GLU A 102 3.77 16.34 -0.44
CA GLU A 102 4.76 17.30 0.07
C GLU A 102 5.10 18.38 -0.95
N ILE A 103 5.28 17.99 -2.22
CA ILE A 103 5.48 18.95 -3.33
C ILE A 103 4.22 19.79 -3.52
N TYR A 104 3.06 19.13 -3.57
CA TYR A 104 1.77 19.78 -3.76
C TYR A 104 1.52 20.86 -2.71
N ARG A 105 1.61 20.49 -1.43
CA ARG A 105 1.36 21.42 -0.31
C ARG A 105 2.40 22.55 -0.27
N PHE A 106 3.65 22.29 -0.60
CA PHE A 106 4.69 23.32 -0.67
C PHE A 106 4.34 24.41 -1.70
N ILE A 107 3.95 24.01 -2.91
CA ILE A 107 3.62 24.95 -4.00
C ILE A 107 2.36 25.75 -3.66
N VAL A 108 1.32 25.08 -3.14
CA VAL A 108 0.06 25.72 -2.75
C VAL A 108 0.27 26.73 -1.62
N GLN A 109 0.98 26.35 -0.54
CA GLN A 109 1.24 27.24 0.60
C GLN A 109 2.12 28.43 0.25
N ARG A 110 2.97 28.31 -0.78
CA ARG A 110 3.78 29.41 -1.32
C ARG A 110 3.02 30.31 -2.30
N ASN A 111 1.73 30.08 -2.52
CA ASN A 111 0.90 30.82 -3.47
C ASN A 111 1.41 30.78 -4.93
N ILE A 112 2.14 29.73 -5.32
CA ILE A 112 2.63 29.53 -6.69
C ILE A 112 1.51 28.81 -7.48
N VAL A 113 0.35 29.44 -7.55
CA VAL A 113 -0.89 28.87 -8.07
C VAL A 113 -1.60 29.87 -8.99
N ILE A 114 -2.43 29.36 -9.89
CA ILE A 114 -3.25 30.21 -10.75
C ILE A 114 -4.49 30.63 -9.96
N LYS A 115 -4.63 31.93 -9.69
CA LYS A 115 -5.77 32.49 -8.94
C LYS A 115 -6.89 32.89 -9.90
N MET A 116 -8.12 32.48 -9.59
CA MET A 116 -9.31 32.91 -10.31
C MET A 116 -9.91 34.18 -9.69
N PRO A 117 -10.56 35.05 -10.49
CA PRO A 117 -11.34 36.18 -9.97
C PRO A 117 -12.52 35.75 -9.09
N ASP A 118 -13.03 36.67 -8.27
CA ASP A 118 -14.11 36.42 -7.29
C ASP A 118 -15.45 35.97 -7.91
N GLY A 119 -15.64 36.13 -9.23
CA GLY A 119 -16.83 35.67 -9.96
C GLY A 119 -16.80 34.22 -10.43
N VAL A 120 -15.69 33.50 -10.23
CA VAL A 120 -15.52 32.13 -10.76
C VAL A 120 -16.00 31.09 -9.74
N PRO A 121 -16.79 30.07 -10.16
CA PRO A 121 -17.26 29.02 -9.27
C PRO A 121 -16.13 28.30 -8.51
N PRO A 122 -16.33 27.93 -7.23
CA PRO A 122 -15.29 27.33 -6.39
C PRO A 122 -14.66 26.06 -6.98
N ALA A 123 -15.45 25.23 -7.66
CA ALA A 123 -14.95 24.00 -8.30
C ALA A 123 -13.92 24.27 -9.41
N VAL A 124 -14.14 25.34 -10.19
CA VAL A 124 -13.22 25.76 -11.25
C VAL A 124 -11.94 26.32 -10.62
N SER A 125 -12.07 27.17 -9.61
CA SER A 125 -10.94 27.74 -8.87
C SER A 125 -10.01 26.66 -8.31
N LYS A 126 -10.57 25.63 -7.65
CA LYS A 126 -9.79 24.49 -7.13
C LYS A 126 -8.98 23.77 -8.21
N SER A 127 -9.57 23.55 -9.38
CA SER A 127 -8.90 22.87 -10.50
C SER A 127 -7.68 23.65 -11.01
N PHE A 128 -7.78 24.99 -11.12
CA PHE A 128 -6.67 25.85 -11.52
C PHE A 128 -5.60 26.01 -10.43
N ILE A 129 -6.00 26.01 -9.16
CA ILE A 129 -5.05 26.00 -8.03
C ILE A 129 -4.20 24.73 -8.06
N ALA A 130 -4.79 23.58 -8.37
CA ALA A 130 -4.10 22.30 -8.44
C ALA A 130 -3.24 22.12 -9.70
N LEU A 131 -3.41 22.95 -10.75
CA LEU A 131 -2.77 22.76 -12.04
C LEU A 131 -1.24 22.85 -11.99
N ILE A 132 -0.70 23.94 -11.44
CA ILE A 132 0.76 24.13 -11.32
C ILE A 132 1.37 23.07 -10.38
N PRO A 133 0.84 22.84 -9.16
CA PRO A 133 1.31 21.77 -8.29
C PRO A 133 1.33 20.39 -8.97
N GLY A 134 0.22 20.04 -9.64
CA GLY A 134 0.09 18.76 -10.35
C GLY A 134 1.09 18.62 -11.48
N PHE A 135 1.26 19.65 -12.31
CA PHE A 135 2.26 19.67 -13.38
C PHE A 135 3.68 19.42 -12.85
N VAL A 136 4.05 20.09 -11.74
CA VAL A 136 5.38 19.91 -11.15
C VAL A 136 5.56 18.50 -10.60
N VAL A 137 4.57 17.95 -9.88
CA VAL A 137 4.64 16.57 -9.38
C VAL A 137 4.83 15.58 -10.53
N ILE A 138 3.97 15.65 -11.55
CA ILE A 138 4.01 14.73 -12.70
C ILE A 138 5.35 14.85 -13.43
N THR A 139 5.85 16.08 -13.63
CA THR A 139 7.15 16.30 -14.28
C THR A 139 8.29 15.70 -13.47
N LEU A 140 8.32 15.89 -12.15
CA LEU A 140 9.37 15.35 -11.30
C LEU A 140 9.36 13.82 -11.27
N ILE A 141 8.19 13.20 -11.17
CA ILE A 141 8.07 11.74 -11.20
C ILE A 141 8.42 11.18 -12.58
N TRP A 142 8.04 11.86 -13.66
CA TRP A 142 8.42 11.49 -15.02
C TRP A 142 9.94 11.52 -15.20
N VAL A 143 10.59 12.62 -14.81
CA VAL A 143 12.06 12.73 -14.88
C VAL A 143 12.74 11.67 -14.01
N ALA A 144 12.25 11.45 -12.79
CA ALA A 144 12.77 10.40 -11.91
C ALA A 144 12.65 9.01 -12.57
N ARG A 145 11.51 8.72 -13.21
CA ARG A 145 11.30 7.47 -13.94
C ARG A 145 12.32 7.31 -15.06
N LEU A 146 12.52 8.33 -15.91
CA LEU A 146 13.50 8.27 -17.01
C LEU A 146 14.92 8.03 -16.51
N VAL A 147 15.30 8.67 -15.40
CA VAL A 147 16.62 8.46 -14.80
C VAL A 147 16.78 7.03 -14.31
N ILE A 148 15.77 6.47 -13.63
CA ILE A 148 15.82 5.10 -13.10
C ILE A 148 15.77 4.05 -14.21
N GLU A 149 15.06 4.31 -15.31
CA GLU A 149 15.06 3.45 -16.51
C GLU A 149 16.47 3.28 -17.12
N MET A 150 17.39 4.23 -16.87
CA MET A 150 18.78 4.14 -17.31
C MET A 150 19.70 3.41 -16.30
N THR A 151 19.18 2.95 -15.17
CA THR A 151 19.94 2.24 -14.13
C THR A 151 19.66 0.73 -14.19
N PRO A 152 20.48 -0.13 -13.53
CA PRO A 152 20.21 -1.57 -13.44
C PRO A 152 18.89 -1.93 -12.74
N PHE A 153 18.20 -0.97 -12.11
CA PHE A 153 16.91 -1.20 -11.51
C PHE A 153 15.75 -1.13 -12.52
N GLU A 154 15.92 -0.43 -13.64
CA GLU A 154 14.95 -0.27 -14.75
C GLU A 154 13.60 0.40 -14.41
N SER A 155 13.11 0.34 -13.16
CA SER A 155 11.86 0.96 -12.76
C SER A 155 11.88 1.45 -11.30
N ILE A 156 11.05 2.45 -11.02
CA ILE A 156 10.87 3.00 -9.66
C ILE A 156 10.36 1.90 -8.70
N HIS A 157 9.49 1.02 -9.19
CA HIS A 157 9.00 -0.10 -8.39
C HIS A 157 10.13 -1.05 -7.99
N ASN A 158 11.01 -1.40 -8.92
CA ASN A 158 12.10 -2.32 -8.64
C ASN A 158 13.16 -1.72 -7.71
N ILE A 159 13.60 -0.47 -7.93
CA ILE A 159 14.59 0.16 -7.04
C ILE A 159 14.06 0.26 -5.59
N ILE A 160 12.80 0.66 -5.40
CA ILE A 160 12.20 0.73 -4.07
C ILE A 160 12.06 -0.67 -3.46
N THR A 161 11.67 -1.65 -4.25
CA THR A 161 11.57 -3.05 -3.80
C THR A 161 12.94 -3.54 -3.31
N VAL A 162 13.99 -3.40 -4.10
CA VAL A 162 15.33 -3.92 -3.77
C VAL A 162 15.95 -3.18 -2.59
N LEU A 163 15.87 -1.85 -2.56
CA LEU A 163 16.57 -1.05 -1.54
C LEU A 163 15.81 -0.92 -0.23
N ILE A 164 14.47 -0.98 -0.26
CA ILE A 164 13.63 -0.71 0.92
C ILE A 164 12.75 -1.91 1.23
N GLY A 165 11.98 -2.39 0.24
CA GLY A 165 11.01 -3.46 0.43
C GLY A 165 11.65 -4.74 0.94
N THR A 166 12.63 -5.29 0.22
CA THR A 166 13.26 -6.57 0.55
C THR A 166 13.96 -6.57 1.92
N PRO A 167 14.83 -5.60 2.26
CA PRO A 167 15.47 -5.58 3.58
C PRO A 167 14.45 -5.47 4.72
N LEU A 168 13.44 -4.61 4.58
CA LEU A 168 12.41 -4.44 5.61
C LEU A 168 11.51 -5.67 5.72
N SER A 169 11.19 -6.33 4.62
CA SER A 169 10.42 -7.58 4.64
C SER A 169 11.17 -8.71 5.33
N ILE A 170 12.49 -8.84 5.09
CA ILE A 170 13.32 -9.83 5.80
C ILE A 170 13.33 -9.55 7.30
N LEU A 171 13.54 -8.30 7.70
CA LEU A 171 13.58 -7.92 9.12
C LEU A 171 12.21 -8.09 9.78
N GLY A 172 11.17 -7.51 9.19
CA GLY A 172 9.81 -7.48 9.75
C GLY A 172 9.06 -8.80 9.64
N GLY A 173 9.46 -9.67 8.71
CA GLY A 173 8.99 -11.05 8.59
C GLY A 173 9.80 -12.05 9.44
N SER A 174 10.80 -11.60 10.20
CA SER A 174 11.57 -12.47 11.09
C SER A 174 10.91 -12.59 12.48
N LEU A 175 11.26 -13.66 13.21
CA LEU A 175 10.86 -13.82 14.62
C LEU A 175 11.37 -12.66 15.48
N GLY A 176 12.62 -12.24 15.30
CA GLY A 176 13.21 -11.13 16.06
C GLY A 176 12.49 -9.82 15.81
N GLY A 177 12.21 -9.49 14.53
CA GLY A 177 11.44 -8.30 14.17
C GLY A 177 10.02 -8.34 14.74
N SER A 178 9.38 -9.50 14.72
CA SER A 178 8.03 -9.71 15.27
C SER A 178 7.99 -9.52 16.79
N ILE A 179 8.98 -10.04 17.52
CA ILE A 179 9.11 -9.84 18.97
C ILE A 179 9.30 -8.36 19.29
N VAL A 180 10.16 -7.66 18.56
CA VAL A 180 10.38 -6.22 18.75
C VAL A 180 9.10 -5.43 18.47
N ALA A 181 8.42 -5.70 17.35
CA ALA A 181 7.18 -5.03 16.98
C ALA A 181 6.09 -5.20 18.07
N MET A 182 5.91 -6.43 18.57
CA MET A 182 4.96 -6.70 19.65
C MET A 182 5.39 -6.08 20.98
N GLY A 183 6.68 -6.09 21.29
CA GLY A 183 7.22 -5.43 22.49
C GLY A 183 6.93 -3.93 22.48
N VAL A 184 7.20 -3.25 21.36
CA VAL A 184 6.88 -1.83 21.17
C VAL A 184 5.36 -1.59 21.28
N GLN A 185 4.54 -2.46 20.67
CA GLN A 185 3.09 -2.39 20.78
C GLN A 185 2.64 -2.41 22.26
N MET A 186 3.16 -3.34 23.07
CA MET A 186 2.78 -3.46 24.48
C MET A 186 3.29 -2.28 25.32
N LEU A 187 4.49 -1.77 25.04
CA LEU A 187 5.01 -0.57 25.70
C LEU A 187 4.13 0.66 25.42
N LEU A 188 3.65 0.83 24.19
CA LEU A 188 2.73 1.91 23.84
C LEU A 188 1.41 1.78 24.60
N TRP A 189 0.85 0.56 24.70
CA TRP A 189 -0.34 0.31 25.51
C TRP A 189 -0.13 0.59 27.00
N ALA A 190 1.06 0.27 27.55
CA ALA A 190 1.41 0.61 28.92
C ALA A 190 1.45 2.13 29.16
N CYS A 191 1.75 2.91 28.11
CA CYS A 191 1.67 4.37 28.13
C CYS A 191 0.27 4.93 27.79
N GLY A 192 -0.75 4.09 27.59
CA GLY A 192 -2.10 4.51 27.22
C GLY A 192 -2.26 4.92 25.74
N ILE A 193 -1.27 4.61 24.90
CA ILE A 193 -1.29 4.85 23.45
C ILE A 193 -1.75 3.58 22.74
N HIS A 194 -2.59 3.70 21.70
CA HIS A 194 -3.10 2.56 20.94
C HIS A 194 -2.00 1.88 20.10
N GLY A 195 -1.20 1.04 20.74
CA GLY A 195 0.03 0.47 20.18
C GLY A 195 -0.18 -0.29 18.87
N ALA A 196 -1.29 -1.03 18.75
CA ALA A 196 -1.58 -1.84 17.56
C ALA A 196 -1.74 -0.98 16.29
N THR A 197 -2.27 0.24 16.42
CA THR A 197 -2.47 1.14 15.27
C THR A 197 -1.16 1.79 14.87
N ILE A 198 -0.34 2.18 15.85
CA ILE A 198 0.96 2.81 15.60
C ILE A 198 1.91 1.80 14.96
N VAL A 199 2.06 0.61 15.56
CA VAL A 199 2.91 -0.45 15.03
C VAL A 199 2.36 -0.97 13.71
N GLY A 200 1.05 -1.22 13.61
CA GLY A 200 0.40 -1.65 12.38
C GLY A 200 0.52 -0.64 11.23
N GLY A 201 0.53 0.66 11.52
CA GLY A 201 0.77 1.69 10.51
C GLY A 201 2.17 1.63 9.88
N VAL A 202 3.17 1.15 10.63
CA VAL A 202 4.56 1.00 10.17
C VAL A 202 4.81 -0.37 9.56
N MET A 203 4.34 -1.42 10.23
CA MET A 203 4.58 -2.82 9.86
C MET A 203 3.56 -3.34 8.82
N GLY A 204 2.43 -2.67 8.65
CA GLY A 204 1.34 -3.06 7.77
C GLY A 204 1.78 -3.43 6.35
N PRO A 205 2.58 -2.60 5.64
CA PRO A 205 3.09 -2.93 4.32
C PRO A 205 3.85 -4.25 4.26
N ILE A 206 4.61 -4.57 5.32
CA ILE A 206 5.39 -5.81 5.42
C ILE A 206 4.47 -7.00 5.65
N TRP A 207 3.60 -6.91 6.66
CA TRP A 207 2.72 -8.01 7.06
C TRP A 207 1.63 -8.30 6.04
N LEU A 208 1.11 -7.28 5.35
CA LEU A 208 0.18 -7.44 4.25
C LEU A 208 0.86 -8.01 2.99
N GLY A 209 2.13 -7.67 2.75
CA GLY A 209 2.95 -8.32 1.73
C GLY A 209 3.09 -9.83 1.98
N ALA A 210 3.53 -10.20 3.18
CA ALA A 210 3.66 -11.60 3.58
C ALA A 210 2.34 -12.37 3.54
N MET A 211 1.23 -11.71 3.94
CA MET A 211 -0.13 -12.26 3.82
C MET A 211 -0.51 -12.54 2.37
N ASP A 212 -0.22 -11.61 1.46
CA ASP A 212 -0.58 -11.75 0.04
C ASP A 212 0.25 -12.83 -0.66
N GLU A 213 1.53 -12.97 -0.30
CA GLU A 213 2.36 -14.12 -0.74
C GLU A 213 1.77 -15.45 -0.28
N ASN A 214 1.31 -15.54 0.98
CA ASN A 214 0.62 -16.73 1.48
C ASN A 214 -0.71 -16.97 0.76
N ARG A 215 -1.46 -15.92 0.42
CA ARG A 215 -2.72 -16.04 -0.34
C ARG A 215 -2.45 -16.65 -1.71
N LEU A 216 -1.45 -16.14 -2.43
CA LEU A 216 -1.10 -16.64 -3.77
C LEU A 216 -0.66 -18.11 -3.72
N ALA A 217 0.20 -18.47 -2.78
CA ALA A 217 0.61 -19.87 -2.58
C ALA A 217 -0.60 -20.77 -2.23
N PHE A 218 -1.48 -20.32 -1.33
CA PHE A 218 -2.67 -21.05 -0.94
C PHE A 218 -3.62 -21.29 -2.13
N GLN A 219 -3.83 -20.27 -2.98
CA GLN A 219 -4.68 -20.38 -4.17
C GLN A 219 -4.09 -21.31 -5.23
N ALA A 220 -2.75 -21.41 -5.31
CA ALA A 220 -2.05 -22.34 -6.18
C ALA A 220 -1.94 -23.76 -5.61
N GLY A 221 -2.37 -24.00 -4.37
CA GLY A 221 -2.19 -25.29 -3.68
C GLY A 221 -0.76 -25.56 -3.23
N GLU A 222 0.06 -24.52 -3.11
CA GLU A 222 1.46 -24.58 -2.69
C GLU A 222 1.62 -24.41 -1.17
N VAL A 223 2.84 -24.65 -0.68
CA VAL A 223 3.20 -24.43 0.73
C VAL A 223 3.26 -22.94 1.02
N LEU A 224 2.63 -22.49 2.11
CA LEU A 224 2.64 -21.10 2.53
C LEU A 224 4.06 -20.67 2.97
N PRO A 225 4.66 -19.63 2.35
CA PRO A 225 6.05 -19.27 2.61
C PRO A 225 6.30 -18.52 3.93
N ASN A 226 5.30 -17.79 4.45
CA ASN A 226 5.49 -16.87 5.58
C ASN A 226 4.73 -17.30 6.84
N ILE A 227 5.37 -17.23 8.00
CA ILE A 227 4.73 -17.45 9.30
C ILE A 227 4.10 -16.14 9.82
N PHE A 228 4.84 -15.04 9.76
CA PHE A 228 4.45 -13.76 10.33
C PHE A 228 3.70 -12.90 9.31
N THR A 229 2.38 -13.03 9.32
CA THR A 229 1.44 -12.20 8.54
C THR A 229 0.65 -11.29 9.47
N ALA A 230 -0.19 -10.40 8.92
CA ALA A 230 -1.06 -9.55 9.73
C ALA A 230 -1.96 -10.41 10.67
N GLN A 231 -2.54 -11.47 10.10
CA GLN A 231 -3.44 -12.38 10.82
C GLN A 231 -2.73 -13.22 11.87
N PHE A 232 -1.42 -13.48 11.74
CA PHE A 232 -0.68 -14.15 12.81
C PHE A 232 -0.84 -13.41 14.14
N PHE A 233 -0.69 -12.08 14.11
CA PHE A 233 -0.82 -11.27 15.32
C PHE A 233 -2.28 -11.07 15.73
N GLU A 234 -3.17 -10.82 14.79
CA GLU A 234 -4.59 -10.57 15.08
C GLU A 234 -5.30 -11.81 15.64
N ILE A 235 -5.00 -12.99 15.13
CA ILE A 235 -5.69 -14.24 15.49
C ILE A 235 -5.00 -14.93 16.68
N PHE A 236 -3.67 -14.99 16.71
CA PHE A 236 -2.96 -15.83 17.69
C PHE A 236 -2.30 -15.06 18.83
N ILE A 237 -1.91 -13.79 18.63
CA ILE A 237 -1.18 -13.02 19.65
C ILE A 237 -2.11 -12.10 20.43
N ASN A 238 -2.94 -11.33 19.71
CA ASN A 238 -3.82 -10.31 20.27
C ASN A 238 -5.22 -10.86 20.58
N VAL A 239 -5.28 -12.04 21.19
CA VAL A 239 -6.52 -12.73 21.52
C VAL A 239 -7.33 -11.97 22.57
N GLY A 240 -8.46 -11.42 22.13
CA GLY A 240 -9.33 -10.59 22.98
C GLY A 240 -8.92 -9.12 23.08
N GLY A 241 -8.00 -8.64 22.24
CA GLY A 241 -7.68 -7.23 22.12
C GLY A 241 -6.18 -6.94 22.01
N SER A 242 -5.45 -6.98 23.13
CA SER A 242 -4.00 -6.69 23.16
C SER A 242 -3.29 -7.65 24.09
N GLY A 243 -2.46 -8.52 23.52
CA GLY A 243 -2.02 -9.75 24.20
C GLY A 243 -3.17 -10.73 24.40
N ALA A 244 -3.12 -11.56 25.43
CA ALA A 244 -4.13 -12.59 25.71
C ALA A 244 -5.25 -12.10 26.65
N THR A 245 -5.78 -10.90 26.42
CA THR A 245 -6.80 -10.27 27.28
C THR A 245 -8.03 -11.14 27.50
N LEU A 246 -8.45 -11.93 26.49
CA LEU A 246 -9.58 -12.84 26.65
C LEU A 246 -9.36 -13.84 27.80
N ALA A 247 -8.15 -14.41 27.88
CA ALA A 247 -7.81 -15.36 28.94
C ALA A 247 -7.80 -14.69 30.33
N LEU A 248 -7.33 -13.44 30.40
CA LEU A 248 -7.39 -12.64 31.62
C LEU A 248 -8.83 -12.39 32.05
N VAL A 249 -9.71 -11.98 31.13
CA VAL A 249 -11.14 -11.73 31.41
C VAL A 249 -11.85 -12.99 31.89
N LEU A 250 -11.63 -14.12 31.23
CA LEU A 250 -12.18 -15.41 31.67
C LEU A 250 -11.68 -15.78 33.07
N THR A 251 -10.41 -15.50 33.38
CA THR A 251 -9.86 -15.74 34.72
C THR A 251 -10.53 -14.86 35.77
N MET A 252 -10.79 -13.58 35.47
CA MET A 252 -11.53 -12.69 36.37
C MET A 252 -12.96 -13.20 36.60
N ILE A 253 -13.68 -13.60 35.56
CA ILE A 253 -15.05 -14.15 35.69
C ILE A 253 -15.07 -15.38 36.60
N LEU A 254 -14.10 -16.28 36.46
CA LEU A 254 -14.09 -17.57 37.15
C LEU A 254 -13.46 -17.51 38.56
N ARG A 255 -12.59 -16.53 38.84
CA ARG A 255 -11.72 -16.54 40.02
C ARG A 255 -11.58 -15.20 40.75
N ALA A 256 -12.25 -14.14 40.31
CA ALA A 256 -12.24 -12.87 41.06
C ALA A 256 -12.89 -13.05 42.44
N LYS A 257 -12.32 -12.40 43.46
CA LYS A 257 -12.84 -12.34 44.83
C LYS A 257 -13.62 -11.06 45.04
#